data_AF-A0A392NG84-F1
#
_entry.id   AF-A0A392NG84-F1
#
_cell.length_a   1.000
_cell.length_b   1.000
_cell.length_c   1.000
_cell.angle_alpha   90.00
_cell.angle_beta   90.00
_cell.angle_gamma   90.00
#
_symmetry.space_group_name_H-M   'P 1'
#
loop_
_entity.id
_entity.type
_entity.pdbx_description
1 polymer ?
#
loop_
_entity_poly.entity_id
_entity_poly.type
_entity_poly.pdbx_seq_one_letter_code
_entity_poly.pdbx_strand_id
1 'polypeptide(L)' 'MFHTSLILEDALAHPYLTSLHDISDEPVCMTPFSFDFEQHALTEEQMKELIYREALAFNPEYQQ' A
#
# COMPACT_ATOMS: atom_id res chain seq x y z
N MET A 1 0.11 -27.17 -0.86
CA MET A 1 0.15 -26.70 -2.26
C MET A 1 -0.65 -25.41 -2.26
N PHE A 2 -0.06 -24.21 -2.24
CA PHE A 2 0.76 -23.59 -3.29
C PHE A 2 1.88 -22.76 -2.65
N HIS A 3 3.14 -23.02 -3.04
CA HIS A 3 4.30 -22.19 -2.71
C HIS A 3 5.04 -21.93 -4.02
N THR A 4 4.35 -21.31 -4.98
CA THR A 4 4.92 -20.95 -6.30
C THR A 4 5.01 -19.43 -6.49
N SER A 5 4.77 -18.66 -5.43
CA SER A 5 5.16 -17.25 -5.40
C SER A 5 6.52 -17.20 -4.75
N LEU A 6 7.56 -16.97 -5.55
CA LEU A 6 8.85 -16.53 -5.03
C LEU A 6 8.58 -15.33 -4.12
N ILE A 7 9.02 -15.42 -2.87
CA ILE A 7 8.87 -14.36 -1.88
C ILE A 7 9.73 -13.20 -2.41
N LEU A 8 9.24 -11.96 -2.36
CA LEU A 8 9.90 -10.79 -2.97
C LEU A 8 11.41 -10.72 -2.66
N GLU A 9 11.75 -11.03 -1.40
CA GLU A 9 13.12 -11.13 -0.89
C GLU A 9 14.00 -12.14 -1.67
N ASP A 10 13.47 -13.33 -1.94
CA ASP A 10 14.17 -14.39 -2.68
C ASP A 10 14.34 -14.04 -4.17
N ALA A 11 13.42 -13.25 -4.72
CA ALA A 11 13.49 -12.77 -6.12
C ALA A 11 14.50 -11.63 -6.28
N LEU A 12 14.60 -10.73 -5.30
CA LEU A 12 15.55 -9.62 -5.30
C LEU A 12 17.00 -10.09 -5.09
N ALA A 13 17.20 -11.18 -4.32
CA ALA A 13 18.50 -11.83 -4.14
C ALA A 13 19.01 -12.61 -5.38
N HIS A 14 18.27 -12.63 -6.49
CA HIS A 14 18.65 -13.39 -7.68
C HIS A 14 19.92 -12.79 -8.33
N PRO A 15 20.89 -13.62 -8.80
CA PRO A 15 22.16 -13.18 -9.40
C PRO A 15 22.06 -12.19 -10.57
N TYR A 16 20.86 -12.07 -11.16
CA TYR A 16 20.55 -11.13 -12.24
C TYR A 16 20.35 -9.69 -11.74
N LEU A 17 19.91 -9.50 -10.50
CA LEU A 17 19.61 -8.19 -9.89
C LEU A 17 20.69 -7.73 -8.90
N THR A 18 21.74 -8.53 -8.66
CA THR A 18 22.81 -8.24 -7.68
C THR A 18 23.54 -6.92 -7.92
N SER A 19 23.59 -6.40 -9.16
CA SER A 19 24.19 -5.08 -9.44
C SER A 19 23.27 -3.89 -9.15
N LEU A 20 21.98 -4.14 -8.87
CA LEU A 20 20.96 -3.12 -8.60
C LEU A 20 20.33 -3.27 -7.20
N HIS A 21 20.51 -4.41 -6.54
CA HIS A 21 19.94 -4.68 -5.22
C HIS A 21 20.71 -3.91 -4.14
N ASP A 22 20.06 -2.90 -3.57
CA ASP A 22 20.53 -2.15 -2.42
C ASP A 22 19.44 -2.16 -1.34
N ILE A 23 19.66 -2.96 -0.28
CA ILE A 23 18.74 -3.09 0.85
C ILE A 23 18.50 -1.74 1.54
N SER A 24 19.43 -0.79 1.41
CA SER A 24 19.27 0.57 1.96
C SER A 24 18.34 1.46 1.14
N ASP A 25 18.10 1.14 -0.14
CA ASP A 25 17.20 1.87 -1.05
C ASP A 25 15.85 1.15 -1.25
N GLU A 26 15.66 0.01 -0.57
CA GLU A 26 14.44 -0.80 -0.59
C GLU A 26 13.74 -0.84 0.79
N PRO A 27 13.15 0.29 1.27
CA PRO A 27 12.50 0.34 2.57
C PRO A 27 11.20 -0.47 2.59
N VAL A 28 11.03 -1.30 3.62
CA VAL A 28 9.77 -2.00 3.89
C VAL A 28 8.81 -1.05 4.61
N CYS A 29 7.55 -1.03 4.18
CA CYS A 29 6.51 -0.31 4.90
C CYS A 29 6.27 -0.96 6.27
N MET A 30 6.69 -0.28 7.35
CA MET A 30 6.55 -0.79 8.72
C MET A 30 5.11 -0.79 9.21
N THR A 31 4.28 0.09 8.68
CA THR A 31 2.85 0.16 8.97
C THR A 31 2.08 -0.69 7.97
N PRO A 32 1.44 -1.79 8.38
CA PRO A 32 0.58 -2.54 7.48
C PRO A 32 -0.57 -1.65 7.03
N PHE A 33 -0.93 -1.74 5.76
CA PHE A 33 -2.11 -1.05 5.24
C PHE A 33 -3.35 -1.64 5.92
N SER A 34 -4.16 -0.79 6.55
CA SER A 34 -5.40 -1.22 7.19
C SER A 34 -6.50 -1.39 6.15
N PHE A 35 -7.06 -2.59 6.07
CA PHE A 35 -8.25 -2.93 5.27
C PHE A 35 -9.56 -2.78 6.07
N ASP A 36 -9.55 -2.01 7.16
CA ASP A 36 -10.73 -1.85 8.02
C ASP A 36 -11.94 -1.26 7.26
N PHE A 37 -11.68 -0.55 6.16
CA PHE A 37 -12.69 -0.02 5.24
C PHE A 37 -13.36 -1.09 4.36
N GLU A 38 -12.72 -2.24 4.11
CA GLU A 38 -13.30 -3.37 3.37
C GLU A 38 -14.05 -4.35 4.27
N GLN A 39 -13.64 -4.48 5.54
CA GLN A 39 -14.29 -5.38 6.50
C GLN A 39 -15.66 -4.88 6.96
N HIS A 40 -15.83 -3.55 7.02
CA HIS A 40 -17.14 -2.96 7.24
C HIS A 40 -17.82 -2.85 5.88
N ALA A 41 -19.03 -3.40 5.74
CA ALA A 41 -19.87 -3.14 4.57
C ALA A 41 -20.28 -1.66 4.58
N LEU A 42 -19.36 -0.80 4.15
CA LEU A 42 -19.58 0.64 4.05
C LEU A 42 -20.69 0.87 3.02
N THR A 43 -21.62 1.75 3.37
CA THR A 43 -22.62 2.20 2.41
C THR A 43 -21.94 3.10 1.36
N GLU A 44 -22.56 3.23 0.19
CA GLU A 44 -22.06 4.12 -0.87
C GLU A 44 -21.82 5.56 -0.36
N GLU A 45 -22.69 6.03 0.53
CA GLU A 45 -22.58 7.35 1.15
C GLU A 45 -21.37 7.46 2.09
N GLN A 46 -21.09 6.43 2.89
CA GLN A 46 -19.90 6.39 3.73
C GLN A 46 -18.60 6.35 2.91
N MET A 47 -18.59 5.60 1.81
CA MET A 47 -17.44 5.55 0.90
C MET A 47 -17.20 6.92 0.24
N LYS A 48 -18.25 7.62 -0.22
CA LYS A 48 -18.14 8.97 -0.76
C LYS A 48 -17.58 9.96 0.26
N GLU A 49 -18.05 9.89 1.50
CA GLU A 49 -17.58 10.75 2.59
C GLU A 49 -16.09 10.51 2.91
N LEU A 50 -15.65 9.25 2.94
CA LEU A 50 -14.23 8.92 3.15
C LEU A 50 -13.35 9.47 2.02
N ILE A 51 -13.76 9.29 0.77
CA ILE A 51 -13.04 9.83 -0.40
C ILE A 51 -13.00 11.35 -0.36
N TYR A 52 -14.11 12.01 0.02
CA TYR A 52 -14.18 13.46 0.12
C TYR A 52 -13.25 14.00 1.21
N ARG A 53 -13.20 13.35 2.38
CA ARG A 53 -12.27 13.71 3.46
C ARG A 53 -10.81 13.57 3.04
N GLU A 54 -10.47 12.48 2.36
CA GLU A 54 -9.12 12.28 1.83
C GLU A 54 -8.77 13.37 0.81
N ALA A 55 -9.68 13.67 -0.11
CA ALA A 55 -9.50 14.73 -1.09
C ALA A 55 -9.30 16.11 -0.42
N LEU A 56 -10.03 16.43 0.64
CA LEU A 56 -9.82 17.65 1.42
C LEU A 56 -8.49 17.65 2.18
N ALA A 57 -8.06 16.52 2.72
CA ALA A 57 -6.77 16.39 3.40
C ALA A 57 -5.60 16.67 2.44
N PHE A 58 -5.70 16.22 1.19
CA PHE A 58 -4.71 16.51 0.14
C PHE A 58 -4.85 17.92 -0.45
N ASN A 59 -6.04 18.53 -0.43
CA ASN A 59 -6.31 19.85 -1.01
C ASN A 59 -6.98 20.78 0.02
N PRO A 60 -6.22 21.28 1.03
CA PRO A 60 -6.77 22.07 2.14
C PRO A 60 -7.44 23.38 1.70
N GLU A 61 -7.11 23.87 0.50
CA GLU A 61 -7.72 25.06 -0.13
C GLU A 61 -9.22 24.93 -0.43
N TYR A 62 -9.75 23.71 -0.48
CA TYR A 62 -11.18 23.44 -0.72
C TYR A 62 -12.00 23.26 0.57
N GLN A 63 -11.40 23.41 1.76
CA GLN A 63 -12.12 23.33 3.06
C GLN A 63 -12.95 24.59 3.41
N GLN A 64 -13.43 25.35 2.42
CA GLN A 64 -14.15 26.61 2.62
C GLN A 64 -15.63 26.43 3.00
#